data_AF-A0A7K3YCU2-F1
#
_entry.id   AF-A0A7K3YCU2-F1
#
_cell.length_a   1.000
_cell.length_b   1.000
_cell.length_c   1.000
_cell.angle_alpha   90.00
_cell.angle_beta   90.00
_cell.angle_gamma   90.00
#
_symmetry.space_group_name_H-M   'P 1'
#
loop_
_entity.id
_entity.type
_entity.pdbx_description
1 polymer ?
#
loop_
_entity_poly.entity_id
_entity_poly.type
_entity_poly.pdbx_seq_one_letter_code
_entity_poly.pdbx_strand_id
1 'polypeptide(L)'
;MSLTEAVQAQCRAQGIVATILPATDARTGVLIDTGTECLPLFEYLAGATDDTEVREIMPAAPETLTDAVRAVIEASDAVVIGPDNPARGILSILDCAGMRDLLLDRFVIAVSPFGGGAALDPKDAALMHAAGEKPTSPGVFRIYRDVIDVFVQDIHDPDEVEGSLRLDTRLLHDRQAESLAWDIMTVIRSAVS
;
A
#
# COMPACT_ATOMS: atom_id res chain seq x y z
N MET A 1 -22.77 -14.82 -5.56
CA MET A 1 -22.06 -14.24 -4.41
C MET A 1 -20.85 -13.51 -4.97
N SER A 2 -20.76 -12.19 -4.79
CA SER A 2 -19.57 -11.40 -5.14
C SER A 2 -18.45 -11.58 -4.11
N LEU A 3 -17.24 -11.08 -4.40
CA LEU A 3 -16.11 -11.15 -3.46
C LEU A 3 -16.42 -10.33 -2.20
N THR A 4 -17.00 -9.15 -2.38
CA THR A 4 -17.47 -8.27 -1.31
C THR A 4 -18.48 -8.98 -0.39
N GLU A 5 -19.48 -9.66 -0.96
CA GLU A 5 -20.46 -10.42 -0.18
C GLU A 5 -19.80 -11.55 0.62
N ALA A 6 -18.81 -12.23 0.04
CA ALA A 6 -18.05 -13.29 0.69
C ALA A 6 -17.21 -12.76 1.87
N VAL A 7 -16.48 -11.66 1.67
CA VAL A 7 -15.66 -11.00 2.72
C VAL A 7 -16.56 -10.53 3.86
N GLN A 8 -17.71 -9.93 3.57
CA GLN A 8 -18.66 -9.50 4.59
C GLN A 8 -19.23 -10.68 5.39
N ALA A 9 -19.51 -11.80 4.74
CA ALA A 9 -19.95 -13.01 5.43
C ALA A 9 -18.89 -13.54 6.39
N GLN A 10 -17.61 -13.52 5.99
CA GLN A 10 -16.49 -13.92 6.84
C GLN A 10 -16.31 -12.95 8.03
N CYS A 11 -16.38 -11.64 7.79
CA CYS A 11 -16.28 -10.63 8.86
C CYS A 11 -17.37 -10.84 9.92
N ARG A 12 -18.61 -11.07 9.51
CA ARG A 12 -19.72 -11.37 10.44
C ARG A 12 -19.49 -12.66 11.23
N ALA A 13 -19.01 -13.72 10.58
CA ALA A 13 -18.75 -14.99 11.24
C ALA A 13 -17.60 -14.92 12.26
N GLN A 14 -16.62 -14.04 12.03
CA GLN A 14 -15.44 -13.87 12.88
C GLN A 14 -15.59 -12.72 13.90
N GLY A 15 -16.68 -11.96 13.87
CA GLY A 15 -16.88 -10.80 14.74
C GLY A 15 -15.98 -9.60 14.41
N ILE A 16 -15.47 -9.49 13.18
CA ILE A 16 -14.68 -8.35 12.73
C ILE A 16 -15.62 -7.15 12.57
N VAL A 17 -15.36 -6.10 13.35
CA VAL A 17 -16.14 -4.86 13.35
C VAL A 17 -15.68 -3.85 12.30
N ALA A 18 -14.44 -3.97 11.82
CA ALA A 18 -13.90 -3.12 10.77
C ALA A 18 -14.56 -3.42 9.42
N THR A 19 -14.78 -2.38 8.62
CA THR A 19 -15.26 -2.51 7.24
C THR A 19 -14.10 -2.96 6.34
N ILE A 20 -14.10 -4.23 5.94
CA ILE A 20 -13.11 -4.78 4.99
C ILE A 20 -13.75 -4.88 3.61
N LEU A 21 -13.19 -4.18 2.63
CA LEU A 21 -13.68 -4.14 1.25
C LEU A 21 -12.56 -4.56 0.29
N PRO A 22 -12.80 -5.51 -0.63
CA PRO A 22 -11.92 -5.68 -1.77
C PRO A 22 -12.04 -4.46 -2.69
N ALA A 23 -10.93 -4.05 -3.34
CA ALA A 23 -10.94 -2.91 -4.25
C ALA A 23 -11.94 -3.10 -5.40
N THR A 24 -12.04 -4.32 -5.93
CA THR A 24 -12.98 -4.73 -6.98
C THR A 24 -13.54 -6.13 -6.72
N ASP A 25 -14.74 -6.41 -7.23
CA ASP A 25 -15.34 -7.76 -7.29
C ASP A 25 -14.89 -8.55 -8.53
N ALA A 26 -14.22 -7.89 -9.48
CA ALA A 26 -13.70 -8.51 -10.68
C ALA A 26 -12.51 -9.43 -10.38
N ARG A 27 -12.32 -10.45 -11.23
CA ARG A 27 -11.11 -11.27 -11.20
C ARG A 27 -9.97 -10.49 -11.82
N THR A 28 -9.14 -9.90 -10.97
CA THR A 28 -7.91 -9.22 -11.35
C THR A 28 -6.71 -9.83 -10.63
N GLY A 29 -5.51 -9.50 -11.08
CA GLY A 29 -4.27 -9.98 -10.50
C GLY A 29 -3.05 -9.36 -11.17
N VAL A 30 -1.90 -9.59 -10.55
CA VAL A 30 -0.60 -9.20 -11.07
C VAL A 30 0.20 -10.46 -11.33
N LEU A 31 0.74 -10.57 -12.54
CA LEU A 31 1.74 -11.59 -12.87
C LEU A 31 3.14 -10.97 -12.79
N ILE A 32 4.10 -11.78 -12.38
CA ILE A 32 5.51 -11.44 -12.23
C ILE A 32 6.29 -12.28 -13.22
N ASP A 33 6.89 -11.64 -14.22
CA ASP A 33 7.81 -12.31 -15.13
C ASP A 33 9.18 -12.41 -14.47
N THR A 34 9.62 -13.62 -14.16
CA THR A 34 10.93 -13.91 -13.59
C THR A 34 11.99 -14.18 -14.67
N GLY A 35 11.58 -14.14 -15.95
CA GLY A 35 12.40 -14.50 -17.10
C GLY A 35 12.47 -15.98 -17.40
N THR A 36 12.07 -16.84 -16.46
CA THR A 36 11.89 -18.28 -16.66
C THR A 36 10.43 -18.70 -16.64
N GLU A 37 9.58 -17.97 -15.91
CA GLU A 37 8.16 -18.21 -15.79
C GLU A 37 7.39 -16.94 -15.43
N CYS A 38 6.06 -17.01 -15.51
CA CYS A 38 5.17 -15.94 -15.09
C CYS A 38 4.32 -16.43 -13.91
N LEU A 39 4.56 -15.85 -12.73
CA LEU A 39 3.92 -16.26 -11.48
C LEU A 39 2.90 -15.22 -11.01
N PRO A 40 1.74 -15.62 -10.45
CA PRO A 40 0.92 -14.71 -9.66
C PRO A 40 1.75 -14.05 -8.54
N LEU A 41 1.55 -12.76 -8.30
CA LEU A 41 2.34 -11.97 -7.33
C LEU A 41 2.48 -12.66 -5.96
N PHE A 42 1.39 -13.20 -5.40
CA PHE A 42 1.44 -13.86 -4.10
C PHE A 42 2.13 -15.24 -4.14
N GLU A 43 2.15 -15.91 -5.29
CA GLU A 43 2.94 -17.13 -5.48
C GLU A 43 4.44 -16.80 -5.56
N TYR A 44 4.81 -15.72 -6.28
CA TYR A 44 6.18 -15.20 -6.27
C TYR A 44 6.63 -14.84 -4.85
N LEU A 45 5.83 -14.04 -4.12
CA LEU A 45 6.17 -13.62 -2.76
C LEU A 45 6.33 -14.81 -1.80
N ALA A 46 5.48 -15.84 -1.91
CA ALA A 46 5.53 -17.01 -1.03
C ALA A 46 6.62 -18.02 -1.40
N GLY A 47 6.90 -18.21 -2.69
CA GLY A 47 7.67 -19.34 -3.19
C GLY A 47 9.04 -19.00 -3.78
N ALA A 48 9.27 -17.76 -4.22
CA ALA A 48 10.52 -17.38 -4.85
C ALA A 48 11.69 -17.33 -3.86
N THR A 49 12.87 -17.71 -4.35
CA THR A 49 14.14 -17.58 -3.63
C THR A 49 14.67 -16.14 -3.72
N ASP A 50 15.55 -15.77 -2.80
CA ASP A 50 16.11 -14.40 -2.70
C ASP A 50 16.85 -13.92 -3.96
N ASP A 51 17.31 -14.84 -4.81
CA ASP A 51 18.00 -14.56 -6.08
C ASP A 51 17.08 -14.56 -7.31
N THR A 52 15.76 -14.73 -7.12
CA THR A 52 14.80 -14.72 -8.23
C THR A 52 14.63 -13.31 -8.79
N GLU A 53 15.05 -13.12 -10.04
CA GLU A 53 14.88 -11.86 -10.79
C GLU A 53 13.39 -11.51 -10.97
N VAL A 54 13.08 -10.21 -11.01
CA VAL A 54 11.81 -9.69 -11.55
C VAL A 54 12.14 -8.86 -12.78
N ARG A 55 11.76 -9.34 -13.96
CA ARG A 55 11.94 -8.61 -15.22
C ARG A 55 10.84 -7.61 -15.47
N GLU A 56 9.60 -8.01 -15.19
CA GLU A 56 8.42 -7.19 -15.43
C GLU A 56 7.32 -7.51 -14.42
N ILE A 57 6.62 -6.45 -14.00
CA ILE A 57 5.35 -6.55 -13.28
C ILE A 57 4.24 -6.35 -14.30
N MET A 58 3.39 -7.35 -14.46
CA MET A 58 2.34 -7.40 -15.48
C MET A 58 0.97 -7.32 -14.80
N PRO A 59 0.45 -6.11 -14.52
CA PRO A 59 -0.90 -5.96 -14.01
C PRO A 59 -1.92 -6.37 -15.06
N ALA A 60 -3.03 -6.97 -14.62
CA ALA A 60 -4.21 -7.13 -15.47
C ALA A 60 -4.76 -5.76 -15.90
N ALA A 61 -5.68 -5.76 -16.85
CA ALA A 61 -6.39 -4.53 -17.23
C ALA A 61 -7.05 -3.89 -15.99
N PRO A 62 -6.96 -2.56 -15.83
CA PRO A 62 -7.60 -1.85 -14.73
C PRO A 62 -9.08 -2.17 -14.64
N GLU A 63 -9.51 -2.63 -13.48
CA GLU A 63 -10.92 -2.86 -13.19
C GLU A 63 -11.50 -1.70 -12.39
N THR A 64 -12.80 -1.49 -12.53
CA THR A 64 -13.47 -0.39 -11.81
C THR A 64 -13.57 -0.76 -10.32
N LEU A 65 -13.22 0.21 -9.46
CA LEU A 65 -13.43 0.07 -8.03
C LEU A 65 -14.92 -0.06 -7.69
N THR A 66 -15.25 -0.80 -6.64
CA THR A 66 -16.66 -0.99 -6.27
C THR A 66 -17.30 0.31 -5.75
N ASP A 67 -18.61 0.48 -5.93
CA ASP A 67 -19.35 1.63 -5.36
C ASP A 67 -19.21 1.71 -3.83
N ALA A 68 -19.06 0.56 -3.17
CA ALA A 68 -18.84 0.50 -1.72
C ALA A 68 -17.48 1.12 -1.33
N VAL A 69 -16.42 0.84 -2.10
CA VAL A 69 -15.09 1.45 -1.89
C VAL A 69 -15.14 2.94 -2.15
N ARG A 70 -15.79 3.35 -3.26
CA ARG A 70 -16.00 4.76 -3.58
C ARG A 70 -16.65 5.50 -2.42
N ALA A 71 -17.80 5.01 -1.96
CA ALA A 71 -18.59 5.67 -0.92
C ALA A 71 -17.83 5.80 0.41
N VAL A 72 -17.03 4.80 0.80
CA VAL A 72 -16.26 4.84 2.05
C VAL A 72 -15.12 5.87 1.97
N ILE A 73 -14.40 5.93 0.86
CA ILE A 73 -13.33 6.93 0.67
C ILE A 73 -13.96 8.33 0.56
N GLU A 74 -15.08 8.49 -0.15
CA GLU A 74 -15.80 9.78 -0.25
C GLU A 74 -16.37 10.27 1.09
N ALA A 75 -16.58 9.37 2.05
CA ALA A 75 -17.06 9.71 3.38
C ALA A 75 -15.93 9.83 4.43
N SER A 76 -14.67 9.51 4.08
CA SER A 76 -13.58 9.53 5.04
C SER A 76 -13.01 10.94 5.23
N ASP A 77 -12.58 11.24 6.46
CA ASP A 77 -11.86 12.48 6.77
C ASP A 77 -10.48 12.52 6.11
N ALA A 78 -9.86 11.34 5.92
CA ALA A 78 -8.56 11.16 5.30
C ALA A 78 -8.39 9.73 4.77
N VAL A 79 -7.33 9.48 4.01
CA VAL A 79 -6.88 8.15 3.57
C VAL A 79 -5.46 7.92 4.05
N VAL A 80 -5.18 6.72 4.56
CA VAL A 80 -3.82 6.32 4.97
C VAL A 80 -3.37 5.15 4.11
N ILE A 81 -2.29 5.35 3.36
CA ILE A 81 -1.53 4.28 2.72
C ILE A 81 -0.51 3.77 3.75
N GLY A 82 -0.71 2.56 4.23
CA GLY A 82 0.12 1.95 5.26
C GLY A 82 1.56 1.66 4.80
N PRO A 83 2.45 1.31 5.74
CA PRO A 83 3.87 1.08 5.50
C PRO A 83 4.14 -0.31 4.87
N ASP A 84 3.53 -0.59 3.72
CA ASP A 84 3.83 -1.78 2.93
C ASP A 84 4.58 -1.39 1.65
N ASN A 85 5.32 -2.34 1.07
CA ASN A 85 6.00 -2.11 -0.19
C ASN A 85 4.96 -1.84 -1.31
N PRO A 86 5.08 -0.72 -2.06
CA PRO A 86 4.12 -0.36 -3.10
C PRO A 86 3.79 -1.51 -4.06
N ALA A 87 4.82 -2.25 -4.48
CA ALA A 87 4.72 -3.30 -5.49
C ALA A 87 4.16 -4.64 -4.94
N ARG A 88 3.97 -4.79 -3.62
CA ARG A 88 3.33 -5.98 -3.01
C ARG A 88 1.80 -6.00 -3.12
N GLY A 89 1.20 -4.95 -3.66
CA GLY A 89 -0.23 -4.92 -3.97
C GLY A 89 -0.88 -3.55 -3.85
N ILE A 90 -0.24 -2.57 -3.19
CA ILE A 90 -0.78 -1.21 -3.11
C ILE A 90 -0.91 -0.61 -4.51
N LEU A 91 0.09 -0.80 -5.38
CA LEU A 91 0.02 -0.35 -6.77
C LEU A 91 -1.21 -0.92 -7.48
N SER A 92 -1.52 -2.21 -7.27
CA SER A 92 -2.72 -2.83 -7.86
C SER A 92 -4.03 -2.20 -7.39
N ILE A 93 -4.08 -1.70 -6.15
CA ILE A 93 -5.23 -0.95 -5.63
C ILE A 93 -5.28 0.44 -6.27
N LEU A 94 -4.15 1.14 -6.35
CA LEU A 94 -4.05 2.47 -6.97
C LEU A 94 -4.36 2.46 -8.47
N ASP A 95 -4.04 1.36 -9.16
CA ASP A 95 -4.26 1.20 -10.59
C ASP A 95 -5.71 0.81 -10.93
N CYS A 96 -6.57 0.56 -9.93
CA CYS A 96 -8.01 0.39 -10.16
C CYS A 96 -8.60 1.67 -10.77
N ALA A 97 -9.45 1.51 -11.80
CA ALA A 97 -9.99 2.63 -12.55
C ALA A 97 -10.81 3.55 -11.63
N GLY A 98 -10.39 4.83 -11.57
CA GLY A 98 -10.99 5.88 -10.74
C GLY A 98 -10.42 5.98 -9.31
N MET A 99 -9.46 5.15 -8.90
CA MET A 99 -8.90 5.21 -7.54
C MET A 99 -8.04 6.46 -7.34
N ARG A 100 -7.08 6.73 -8.24
CA ARG A 100 -6.24 7.93 -8.14
C ARG A 100 -7.06 9.22 -8.15
N ASP A 101 -8.02 9.34 -9.06
CA ASP A 101 -8.92 10.50 -9.14
C ASP A 101 -9.67 10.72 -7.83
N LEU A 102 -10.14 9.64 -7.21
CA LEU A 102 -10.83 9.68 -5.93
C LEU A 102 -9.92 10.14 -4.78
N LEU A 103 -8.65 9.74 -4.79
CA LEU A 103 -7.66 10.14 -3.79
C LEU A 103 -7.23 11.60 -3.92
N LEU A 104 -7.26 12.18 -5.13
CA LEU A 104 -6.93 13.60 -5.36
C LEU A 104 -7.88 14.56 -4.61
N ASP A 105 -9.11 14.13 -4.35
CA ASP A 105 -10.12 14.90 -3.60
C ASP A 105 -10.09 14.60 -2.09
N ARG A 106 -9.06 13.91 -1.59
CA ARG A 106 -8.92 13.52 -0.18
C ARG A 106 -7.60 13.99 0.41
N PHE A 107 -7.58 14.14 1.73
CA PHE A 107 -6.32 14.28 2.46
C PHE A 107 -5.67 12.90 2.62
N VAL A 108 -4.54 12.68 1.95
CA VAL A 108 -3.88 11.37 1.88
C VAL A 108 -2.51 11.41 2.55
N ILE A 109 -2.31 10.47 3.46
CA ILE A 109 -1.03 10.23 4.14
C ILE A 109 -0.46 8.91 3.65
N ALA A 110 0.80 8.89 3.22
CA ALA A 110 1.52 7.65 2.95
C ALA A 110 2.66 7.47 3.95
N VAL A 111 2.77 6.26 4.52
CA VAL A 111 3.86 5.88 5.41
C VAL A 111 4.85 5.04 4.63
N SER A 112 6.12 5.43 4.64
CA SER A 112 7.17 4.64 4.01
C SER A 112 7.33 3.28 4.72
N PRO A 113 7.50 2.17 3.98
CA PRO A 113 7.88 0.89 4.56
C PRO A 113 9.36 0.82 4.96
N PHE A 114 10.17 1.81 4.53
CA PHE A 114 11.62 1.81 4.76
C PHE A 114 11.99 2.53 6.05
N GLY A 115 12.92 1.93 6.79
CA GLY A 115 13.46 2.47 8.05
C GLY A 115 14.89 2.00 8.30
N GLY A 116 15.55 2.61 9.27
CA GLY A 116 16.94 2.28 9.61
C GLY A 116 17.08 0.90 10.24
N GLY A 117 18.10 0.15 9.79
CA GLY A 117 18.62 -1.03 10.50
C GLY A 117 17.97 -2.38 10.19
N ALA A 118 16.93 -2.44 9.35
CA ALA A 118 16.38 -3.70 8.86
C ALA A 118 16.93 -4.04 7.46
N ALA A 119 17.30 -5.30 7.24
CA ALA A 119 17.61 -5.78 5.91
C ALA A 119 16.33 -5.80 5.07
N LEU A 120 16.39 -5.19 3.89
CA LEU A 120 15.31 -5.25 2.93
C LEU A 120 15.16 -6.68 2.39
N ASP A 121 13.92 -7.18 2.34
CA ASP A 121 13.60 -8.43 1.65
C ASP A 121 14.03 -8.32 0.16
N PRO A 122 14.91 -9.22 -0.33
CA PRO A 122 15.39 -9.18 -1.71
C PRO A 122 14.27 -9.21 -2.76
N LYS A 123 13.15 -9.89 -2.48
CA LYS A 123 11.98 -9.94 -3.38
C LYS A 123 11.30 -8.59 -3.46
N ASP A 124 11.19 -7.91 -2.32
CA ASP A 124 10.63 -6.55 -2.23
C ASP A 124 11.53 -5.54 -2.97
N ALA A 125 12.85 -5.72 -2.90
CA ALA A 125 13.80 -4.94 -3.67
C ALA A 125 13.63 -5.16 -5.18
N ALA A 126 13.53 -6.41 -5.62
CA ALA A 126 13.35 -6.77 -7.02
C ALA A 126 12.04 -6.21 -7.58
N LEU A 127 10.94 -6.33 -6.83
CA LEU A 127 9.65 -5.76 -7.20
C LEU A 127 9.69 -4.23 -7.33
N MET A 128 10.33 -3.52 -6.39
CA MET A 128 10.48 -2.06 -6.49
C MET A 128 11.27 -1.65 -7.73
N HIS A 129 12.35 -2.35 -8.04
CA HIS A 129 13.14 -2.10 -9.24
C HIS A 129 12.35 -2.32 -10.52
N ALA A 130 11.55 -3.38 -10.59
CA ALA A 130 10.66 -3.65 -11.71
C ALA A 130 9.51 -2.63 -11.79
N ALA A 131 9.08 -2.06 -10.66
CA ALA A 131 8.16 -0.92 -10.61
C ALA A 131 8.82 0.43 -11.02
N GLY A 132 10.09 0.42 -11.41
CA GLY A 132 10.81 1.58 -11.93
C GLY A 132 11.49 2.43 -10.85
N GLU A 133 11.53 1.97 -9.60
CA GLU A 133 12.06 2.74 -8.48
C GLU A 133 13.06 1.98 -7.63
N LYS A 134 13.87 2.72 -6.87
CA LYS A 134 14.73 2.10 -5.86
C LYS A 134 13.89 1.77 -4.62
N PRO A 135 14.20 0.68 -3.91
CA PRO A 135 13.52 0.35 -2.66
C PRO A 135 14.03 1.24 -1.52
N THR A 136 13.68 2.51 -1.60
CA THR A 136 14.02 3.55 -0.64
C THR A 136 12.85 4.49 -0.46
N SER A 137 12.81 5.23 0.64
CA SER A 137 11.75 6.22 0.89
C SER A 137 11.62 7.28 -0.22
N PRO A 138 12.69 7.84 -0.79
CA PRO A 138 12.58 8.69 -1.97
C PRO A 138 11.95 8.00 -3.20
N GLY A 139 12.18 6.69 -3.38
CA GLY A 139 11.54 5.90 -4.43
C GLY A 139 10.04 5.78 -4.21
N VAL A 140 9.64 5.39 -2.99
CA VAL A 140 8.22 5.30 -2.60
C VAL A 140 7.52 6.66 -2.72
N PHE A 141 8.17 7.73 -2.27
CA PHE A 141 7.64 9.07 -2.41
C PHE A 141 7.36 9.42 -3.87
N ARG A 142 8.26 9.08 -4.80
CA ARG A 142 8.02 9.31 -6.24
C ARG A 142 6.88 8.49 -6.83
N ILE A 143 6.59 7.30 -6.29
CA ILE A 143 5.45 6.47 -6.70
C ILE A 143 4.12 7.14 -6.30
N TYR A 144 4.07 7.72 -5.11
CA TYR A 144 2.82 8.25 -4.53
C TYR A 144 2.65 9.77 -4.66
N ARG A 145 3.69 10.51 -5.09
CA ARG A 145 3.74 12.00 -5.08
C ARG A 145 2.55 12.72 -5.73
N ASP A 146 1.82 12.05 -6.61
CA ASP A 146 0.69 12.61 -7.33
C ASP A 146 -0.61 12.51 -6.53
N VAL A 147 -0.69 11.65 -5.51
CA VAL A 147 -1.91 11.38 -4.73
C VAL A 147 -1.76 11.61 -3.23
N ILE A 148 -0.60 12.08 -2.73
CA ILE A 148 -0.35 12.27 -1.30
C ILE A 148 -0.16 13.73 -0.91
N ASP A 149 -0.65 14.08 0.27
CA ASP A 149 -0.44 15.39 0.91
C ASP A 149 0.69 15.34 1.94
N VAL A 150 0.82 14.22 2.64
CA VAL A 150 1.84 14.01 3.67
C VAL A 150 2.55 12.69 3.44
N PHE A 151 3.87 12.74 3.39
CA PHE A 151 4.73 11.57 3.39
C PHE A 151 5.38 11.39 4.76
N VAL A 152 5.25 10.21 5.35
CA VAL A 152 5.85 9.87 6.65
C VAL A 152 7.03 8.93 6.42
N GLN A 153 8.19 9.32 6.95
CA GLN A 153 9.40 8.50 7.00
C GLN A 153 9.68 8.05 8.44
N ASP A 154 10.36 6.91 8.58
CA ASP A 154 10.88 6.50 9.88
C ASP A 154 11.96 7.51 10.38
N ILE A 155 12.01 7.75 11.69
CA ILE A 155 13.04 8.59 12.31
C ILE A 155 14.47 8.04 12.12
N HIS A 156 14.62 6.75 11.85
CA HIS A 156 15.91 6.09 11.63
C HIS A 156 16.22 5.87 10.14
N ASP A 157 15.31 6.23 9.22
CA ASP A 157 15.55 6.10 7.79
C ASP A 157 16.72 7.01 7.34
N PRO A 158 17.79 6.44 6.76
CA PRO A 158 18.97 7.21 6.36
C PRO A 158 18.74 8.12 5.15
N ASP A 159 17.71 7.88 4.35
CA ASP A 159 17.41 8.69 3.18
C ASP A 159 16.56 9.91 3.58
N GLU A 160 16.70 11.02 2.87
CA GLU A 160 15.92 12.24 3.09
C GLU A 160 14.90 12.49 1.96
N VAL A 161 13.64 12.70 2.35
CA VAL A 161 12.60 13.25 1.49
C VAL A 161 12.22 14.63 2.04
N GLU A 162 12.45 15.67 1.23
CA GLU A 162 12.12 17.05 1.60
C GLU A 162 10.63 17.20 1.91
N GLY A 163 10.31 17.86 3.03
CA GLY A 163 8.92 18.07 3.47
C GLY A 163 8.25 16.85 4.10
N SER A 164 8.93 15.71 4.21
CA SER A 164 8.40 14.55 4.93
C SER A 164 8.31 14.77 6.43
N LEU A 165 7.33 14.12 7.06
CA LEU A 165 7.22 14.01 8.50
C LEU A 165 8.03 12.80 8.98
N ARG A 166 8.77 12.96 10.08
CA ARG A 166 9.58 11.90 10.68
C ARG A 166 8.91 11.37 11.95
N LEU A 167 8.47 10.12 11.93
CA LEU A 167 7.83 9.42 13.06
C LEU A 167 8.51 8.07 13.30
N ASP A 168 8.32 7.45 14.47
CA ASP A 168 8.72 6.05 14.66
C ASP A 168 7.67 5.16 13.97
N THR A 169 8.04 4.56 12.83
CA THR A 169 7.10 3.78 12.00
C THR A 169 7.25 2.27 12.21
N ARG A 170 8.07 1.84 13.18
CA ARG A 170 8.26 0.42 13.48
C ARG A 170 7.00 -0.20 14.06
N LEU A 171 6.60 -1.36 13.54
CA LEU A 171 5.40 -2.09 13.94
C LEU A 171 5.73 -3.45 14.60
N LEU A 172 6.66 -3.47 15.56
CA LEU A 172 7.10 -4.72 16.19
C LEU A 172 6.12 -5.26 17.24
N HIS A 173 5.28 -4.38 17.81
CA HIS A 173 4.28 -4.73 18.81
C HIS A 173 3.10 -3.75 18.82
N ASP A 174 1.97 -4.15 19.39
CA ASP A 174 0.71 -3.38 19.35
C ASP A 174 0.86 -1.94 19.84
N ARG A 175 1.60 -1.69 20.93
CA ARG A 175 1.80 -0.31 21.44
C ARG A 175 2.48 0.63 20.44
N GLN A 176 3.31 0.09 19.56
CA GLN A 176 4.04 0.85 18.55
C GLN A 176 3.09 1.21 17.42
N ALA A 177 2.27 0.24 16.97
CA ALA A 177 1.20 0.47 16.02
C ALA A 177 0.17 1.50 16.54
N GLU A 178 -0.22 1.40 17.82
CA GLU A 178 -1.09 2.36 18.48
C GLU A 178 -0.47 3.76 18.53
N SER A 179 0.82 3.88 18.88
CA SER A 179 1.52 5.17 18.90
C SER A 179 1.53 5.82 17.53
N LEU A 180 1.94 5.07 16.49
CA LEU A 180 1.96 5.59 15.13
C LEU A 180 0.56 6.00 14.66
N ALA A 181 -0.47 5.21 14.97
CA ALA A 181 -1.85 5.55 14.65
C ALA A 181 -2.28 6.86 15.33
N TRP A 182 -1.91 7.09 16.59
CA TRP A 182 -2.20 8.34 17.30
C TRP A 182 -1.50 9.55 16.67
N ASP A 183 -0.25 9.40 16.26
CA ASP A 183 0.50 10.45 15.59
C ASP A 183 -0.13 10.80 14.23
N ILE A 184 -0.46 9.79 13.41
CA ILE A 184 -1.16 9.97 12.14
C ILE A 184 -2.51 10.65 12.35
N MET A 185 -3.31 10.21 13.32
CA MET A 185 -4.60 10.83 13.64
C MET A 185 -4.45 12.30 14.09
N THR A 186 -3.32 12.65 14.72
CA THR A 186 -3.04 14.04 15.11
C THR A 186 -2.72 14.91 13.90
N VAL A 187 -1.99 14.37 12.93
CA VAL A 187 -1.76 15.03 11.63
C VAL A 187 -3.09 15.27 10.91
N ILE A 188 -3.92 14.23 10.78
CA ILE A 188 -5.24 14.31 10.13
C ILE A 188 -6.09 15.41 10.78
N ARG A 189 -6.21 15.40 12.12
CA ARG A 189 -6.99 16.40 12.85
C ARG A 189 -6.50 17.83 12.60
N SER A 190 -5.19 18.02 12.44
CA SER A 190 -4.61 19.35 12.24
C SER A 190 -4.78 19.87 10.80
N ALA A 191 -5.02 18.98 9.84
CA ALA A 191 -5.17 19.33 8.43
C ALA A 191 -6.64 19.47 7.98
N VAL A 192 -7.56 18.74 8.62
CA VAL A 192 -8.99 18.68 8.25
C VAL A 192 -9.86 19.59 9.15
N SER A 193 -9.28 20.27 10.14
CA SER A 193 -9.97 21.27 10.97
C SER A 193 -9.93 22.68 10.39
#